data_AF-A0A952KQW3-F1
#
_entry.id   AF-A0A952KQW3-F1
#
_cell.length_a   1.000
_cell.length_b   1.000
_cell.length_c   1.000
_cell.angle_alpha   90.00
_cell.angle_beta   90.00
_cell.angle_gamma   90.00
#
_symmetry.space_group_name_H-M   'P 1'
#
loop_
_entity.id
_entity.type
_entity.pdbx_description
1 polymer ?
#
loop_
_entity_poly.entity_id
_entity_poly.type
_entity_poly.pdbx_seq_one_letter_code
_entity_poly.pdbx_strand_id
1 'polypeptide(L)'
;MNVCRLTAHLLIAAVCTSSALAAGRLKTLTVAEQGKADFRTVQEAVDHAPAEGAIIRIAPGKYREKIHISTPNIELIGTGKQPQAVVLSWNDSAKSAGGTGKSGSVSVDADGFAAENLTIENTWELEHERLEEGSQAVALLMSSDKAVLDRVRLLGAQDTLYANSRTCHDNLPKDGSAPAPGRPACLASRQYFHDCYIEGHVDYIFGDAKAVFDHCELHSRHHNTVMLTAQSKHFPEEDSGYYFLHCRITGQDVGEKVVLGRPWRDYSTVLFYDTDVEQKIAADGWSEWSGRLKTSNYREYKSHGPGVNDGHRIVTYPPLSSAEEKSLSPSGLLRAPDGWDPVATVARLRKLVR
;
A
#
# COMPACT_ATOMS: atom_id res chain seq x y z
N MET A 1 -9.69 34.00 70.18
CA MET A 1 -9.58 34.81 68.95
C MET A 1 -8.25 34.49 68.29
N ASN A 2 -8.23 33.68 67.23
CA ASN A 2 -7.07 33.56 66.34
C ASN A 2 -7.49 32.93 65.00
N VAL A 3 -7.65 33.84 64.03
CA VAL A 3 -7.34 33.77 62.60
C VAL A 3 -7.47 32.42 61.90
N CYS A 4 -8.61 32.24 61.20
CA CYS A 4 -8.77 31.28 60.12
C CYS A 4 -8.05 31.84 58.87
N ARG A 5 -6.95 31.20 58.43
CA ARG A 5 -6.24 31.56 57.19
C ARG A 5 -6.97 30.92 56.01
N LEU A 6 -7.63 31.73 55.19
CA LEU A 6 -8.07 31.35 53.84
C LEU A 6 -6.84 31.36 52.92
N THR A 7 -6.38 30.20 52.48
CA THR A 7 -5.43 30.08 51.37
C THR A 7 -6.18 30.21 50.06
N ALA A 8 -6.00 31.33 49.36
CA ALA A 8 -6.47 31.52 48.00
C ALA A 8 -5.61 30.69 47.03
N HIS A 9 -6.22 29.74 46.32
CA HIS A 9 -5.57 29.05 45.21
C HIS A 9 -5.75 29.88 43.93
N LEU A 10 -4.64 30.44 43.45
CA LEU A 10 -4.56 31.15 42.18
C LEU A 10 -4.61 30.11 41.05
N LEU A 11 -5.76 29.95 40.41
CA LEU A 11 -5.89 29.19 39.16
C LEU A 11 -5.21 29.98 38.03
N ILE A 12 -3.97 29.63 37.71
CA ILE A 12 -3.31 30.09 36.49
C ILE A 12 -3.95 29.32 35.33
N ALA A 13 -4.88 29.98 34.63
CA ALA A 13 -5.37 29.49 33.35
C ALA A 13 -4.21 29.56 32.34
N ALA A 14 -3.61 28.41 32.06
CA ALA A 14 -2.69 28.27 30.95
C ALA A 14 -3.47 28.51 29.65
N VAL A 15 -3.29 29.69 29.06
CA VAL A 15 -3.79 29.98 27.72
C VAL A 15 -2.94 29.15 26.76
N CYS A 16 -3.41 27.95 26.45
CA CYS A 16 -2.95 27.20 25.29
C CYS A 16 -3.37 27.99 24.04
N THR A 17 -2.48 28.85 23.54
CA THR A 17 -2.60 29.36 22.18
C THR A 17 -2.35 28.19 21.24
N SER A 18 -3.42 27.48 20.89
CA SER A 18 -3.42 26.60 19.72
C SER A 18 -3.28 27.49 18.49
N SER A 19 -2.04 27.68 18.03
CA SER A 19 -1.80 28.15 16.67
C SER A 19 -2.23 27.03 15.72
N ALA A 20 -3.51 27.02 15.38
CA ALA A 20 -3.98 26.33 14.19
C ALA A 20 -3.23 27.00 13.02
N LEU A 21 -2.19 26.34 12.51
CA LEU A 21 -1.67 26.66 11.19
C LEU A 21 -2.88 26.51 10.26
N ALA A 22 -3.32 27.62 9.68
CA ALA A 22 -4.23 27.56 8.54
C ALA A 22 -3.57 26.65 7.52
N ALA A 23 -4.20 25.51 7.20
CA ALA A 23 -3.72 24.59 6.19
C ALA A 23 -3.64 25.38 4.87
N GLY A 24 -2.43 25.80 4.51
CA GLY A 24 -2.17 26.45 3.25
C GLY A 24 -2.57 25.51 2.12
N ARG A 25 -3.21 26.03 1.08
CA ARG A 25 -3.50 25.25 -0.12
C ARG A 25 -2.16 24.80 -0.73
N LEU A 26 -1.97 23.48 -0.90
CA LEU A 26 -0.76 22.94 -1.52
C LEU A 26 -0.50 23.62 -2.88
N LYS A 27 0.77 23.94 -3.14
CA LYS A 27 1.19 24.51 -4.42
C LYS A 27 0.93 23.50 -5.54
N THR A 28 0.45 23.98 -6.68
CA THR A 28 0.33 23.15 -7.88
C THR A 28 1.55 23.34 -8.78
N LEU A 29 2.17 22.24 -9.17
CA LEU A 29 3.24 22.15 -10.17
C LEU A 29 2.73 21.34 -11.36
N THR A 30 3.22 21.66 -12.56
CA THR A 30 2.82 20.99 -13.80
C THR A 30 4.00 20.30 -14.48
N VAL A 31 3.77 19.09 -14.99
CA VAL A 31 4.78 18.28 -15.69
C VAL A 31 4.26 17.92 -17.07
N ALA A 32 5.06 18.17 -18.11
CA ALA A 32 4.76 17.74 -19.48
C ALA A 32 6.05 17.54 -20.29
N GLU A 33 6.15 16.43 -21.03
CA GLU A 33 7.28 16.17 -21.93
C GLU A 33 7.50 17.31 -22.95
N GLN A 34 6.40 17.94 -23.38
CA GLN A 34 6.40 19.03 -24.37
C GLN A 34 5.41 20.13 -23.99
N GLY A 35 5.49 21.28 -24.66
CA GLY A 35 4.56 22.40 -24.45
C GLY A 35 4.86 23.21 -23.18
N LYS A 36 3.86 23.94 -22.68
CA LYS A 36 4.00 24.81 -21.49
C LYS A 36 3.69 24.02 -20.21
N ALA A 37 4.71 23.76 -19.41
CA ALA A 37 4.64 23.18 -18.08
C ALA A 37 5.79 23.74 -17.23
N ASP A 38 5.70 23.61 -15.91
CA ASP A 38 6.75 24.05 -14.98
C ASP A 38 8.00 23.16 -15.11
N PHE A 39 7.81 21.85 -15.31
CA PHE A 39 8.88 20.86 -15.37
C PHE A 39 8.69 19.87 -16.53
N ARG A 40 9.79 19.22 -16.94
CA ARG A 40 9.79 18.19 -17.99
C ARG A 40 9.72 16.78 -17.45
N THR A 41 10.23 16.58 -16.24
CA THR A 41 10.23 15.27 -15.59
C THR A 41 9.49 15.35 -14.26
N VAL A 42 9.01 14.21 -13.79
CA VAL A 42 8.28 14.10 -12.52
C VAL A 42 9.25 14.24 -11.36
N GLN A 43 10.46 13.67 -11.44
CA GLN A 43 11.45 13.82 -10.36
C GLN A 43 11.82 15.30 -10.17
N GLU A 44 12.02 16.07 -11.25
CA GLU A 44 12.34 17.49 -11.14
C GLU A 44 11.23 18.27 -10.41
N ALA A 45 9.95 17.95 -10.68
CA ALA A 45 8.84 18.56 -9.96
C ALA A 45 8.80 18.18 -8.47
N VAL A 46 9.14 16.93 -8.13
CA VAL A 46 9.25 16.46 -6.75
C VAL A 46 10.38 17.20 -6.02
N ASP A 47 11.55 17.34 -6.65
CA ASP A 47 12.73 18.03 -6.09
C ASP A 47 12.45 19.51 -5.80
N HIS A 48 11.53 20.13 -6.55
CA HIS A 48 11.13 21.53 -6.41
C HIS A 48 9.83 21.74 -5.61
N ALA A 49 9.27 20.68 -5.04
CA ALA A 49 8.10 20.80 -4.18
C ALA A 49 8.43 21.56 -2.88
N PRO A 50 7.52 22.43 -2.39
CA PRO A 50 7.66 23.02 -1.05
C PRO A 50 7.75 21.95 0.05
N ALA A 51 8.33 22.31 1.19
CA ALA A 51 8.53 21.38 2.30
C ALA A 51 7.21 20.83 2.87
N GLU A 52 6.12 21.59 2.76
CA GLU A 52 4.77 21.18 3.14
C GLU A 52 4.09 20.21 2.14
N GLY A 53 4.64 20.05 0.93
CA GLY A 53 4.12 19.21 -0.14
C GLY A 53 3.63 19.99 -1.37
N ALA A 54 3.16 19.25 -2.38
CA ALA A 54 2.70 19.80 -3.64
C ALA A 54 1.68 18.89 -4.34
N ILE A 55 0.80 19.50 -5.14
CA ILE A 55 0.01 18.81 -6.15
C ILE A 55 0.80 18.86 -7.46
N ILE A 56 1.25 17.72 -7.95
CA ILE A 56 2.00 17.60 -9.21
C ILE A 56 1.04 17.06 -10.27
N ARG A 57 0.61 17.94 -11.18
CA ARG A 57 -0.28 17.59 -12.31
C ARG A 57 0.56 17.15 -13.51
N ILE A 58 0.40 15.90 -13.92
CA ILE A 58 1.20 15.26 -14.95
C ILE A 58 0.37 15.12 -16.23
N ALA A 59 0.87 15.70 -17.33
CA ALA A 59 0.26 15.59 -18.66
C ALA A 59 0.36 14.16 -19.21
N PRO A 60 -0.51 13.76 -20.16
CA PRO A 60 -0.35 12.49 -20.86
C PRO A 60 1.04 12.33 -21.47
N GLY A 61 1.66 11.16 -21.26
CA GLY A 61 3.05 10.87 -21.62
C GLY A 61 3.58 9.61 -20.94
N LYS A 62 4.76 9.14 -21.37
CA LYS A 62 5.48 8.03 -20.75
C LYS A 62 6.81 8.55 -20.20
N TYR A 63 6.83 8.78 -18.90
CA TYR A 63 7.95 9.33 -18.15
C TYR A 63 8.87 8.17 -17.73
N ARG A 64 9.93 7.95 -18.52
CA ARG A 64 10.94 6.91 -18.22
C ARG A 64 12.06 7.48 -17.36
N GLU A 65 11.84 7.45 -16.05
CA GLU A 65 12.75 7.93 -15.02
C GLU A 65 12.49 7.18 -13.71
N LYS A 66 13.49 7.12 -12.85
CA LYS A 66 13.33 6.61 -11.48
C LYS A 66 12.92 7.75 -10.57
N ILE A 67 11.84 7.55 -9.81
CA ILE A 67 11.24 8.61 -9.00
C ILE A 67 11.40 8.27 -7.50
N HIS A 68 11.88 9.21 -6.72
CA HIS A 68 11.99 9.12 -5.27
C HIS A 68 11.31 10.31 -4.60
N ILE A 69 10.42 10.01 -3.65
CA ILE A 69 9.56 10.99 -2.97
C ILE A 69 9.79 10.89 -1.47
N SER A 70 10.59 11.83 -0.96
CA SER A 70 10.89 12.01 0.47
C SER A 70 10.27 13.27 1.08
N THR A 71 9.50 14.03 0.29
CA THR A 71 8.74 15.20 0.75
C THR A 71 7.32 14.77 1.14
N PRO A 72 6.81 15.16 2.32
CA PRO A 72 5.46 14.79 2.74
C PRO A 72 4.38 15.47 1.88
N ASN A 73 3.19 14.88 1.86
CA ASN A 73 2.00 15.41 1.17
C ASN A 73 2.21 15.70 -0.34
N ILE A 74 3.01 14.88 -1.02
CA ILE A 74 3.09 14.92 -2.48
C ILE A 74 1.89 14.19 -3.07
N GLU A 75 1.19 14.86 -3.99
CA GLU A 75 0.05 14.32 -4.72
C GLU A 75 0.36 14.25 -6.21
N LEU A 76 0.48 13.05 -6.78
CA LEU A 76 0.69 12.85 -8.21
C LEU A 76 -0.66 12.69 -8.92
N ILE A 77 -1.02 13.65 -9.79
CA ILE A 77 -2.32 13.67 -10.47
C ILE A 77 -2.12 13.54 -11.98
N GLY A 78 -2.45 12.38 -12.54
CA GLY A 78 -2.49 12.20 -13.99
C GLY A 78 -3.68 12.93 -14.60
N THR A 79 -3.43 13.74 -15.63
CA THR A 79 -4.44 14.61 -16.26
C THR A 79 -5.08 14.02 -17.52
N GLY A 80 -4.72 12.79 -17.87
CA GLY A 80 -5.34 12.07 -18.98
C GLY A 80 -6.77 11.59 -18.69
N LYS A 81 -7.49 11.15 -19.72
CA LYS A 81 -8.88 10.64 -19.58
C LYS A 81 -8.98 9.34 -18.79
N GLN A 82 -7.89 8.57 -18.74
CA GLN A 82 -7.77 7.25 -18.15
C GLN A 82 -6.34 7.11 -17.58
N PRO A 83 -6.10 6.24 -16.59
CA PRO A 83 -4.80 6.12 -15.94
C PRO A 83 -3.68 5.64 -16.86
N GLN A 84 -3.98 4.97 -17.97
CA GLN A 84 -3.01 4.54 -18.98
C GLN A 84 -2.39 5.71 -19.76
N ALA A 85 -3.00 6.89 -19.72
CA ALA A 85 -2.52 8.04 -20.47
C ALA A 85 -1.26 8.67 -19.85
N VAL A 86 -1.00 8.45 -18.57
CA VAL A 86 0.18 8.93 -17.84
C VAL A 86 0.89 7.73 -17.25
N VAL A 87 2.10 7.42 -17.75
CA VAL A 87 2.85 6.24 -17.34
C VAL A 87 4.19 6.64 -16.74
N LEU A 88 4.43 6.27 -15.49
CA LEU A 88 5.70 6.40 -14.79
C LEU A 88 6.41 5.05 -14.88
N SER A 89 7.57 5.02 -15.54
CA SER A 89 8.18 3.76 -16.00
C SER A 89 9.66 3.67 -15.66
N TRP A 90 10.06 2.56 -15.04
CA TRP A 90 11.45 2.17 -14.92
C TRP A 90 11.59 0.66 -15.11
N ASN A 91 12.80 0.11 -14.93
CA ASN A 91 13.07 -1.30 -15.21
C ASN A 91 14.16 -1.92 -14.31
N ASP A 92 14.36 -1.41 -13.10
CA ASP A 92 15.34 -2.02 -12.19
C ASP A 92 14.82 -3.35 -11.62
N SER A 93 15.71 -4.34 -11.50
CA SER A 93 15.50 -5.52 -10.66
C SER A 93 16.32 -5.44 -9.38
N ALA A 94 16.08 -6.34 -8.45
CA ALA A 94 16.89 -6.49 -7.26
C ALA A 94 18.36 -6.71 -7.62
N LYS A 95 18.66 -7.46 -8.68
CA LYS A 95 20.04 -7.66 -9.13
C LYS A 95 20.67 -6.37 -9.67
N SER A 96 19.96 -5.61 -10.52
CA SER A 96 20.52 -4.37 -11.11
C SER A 96 20.65 -3.25 -10.07
N ALA A 97 19.71 -3.15 -9.13
CA ALA A 97 19.66 -2.09 -8.13
C ALA A 97 20.42 -2.40 -6.83
N GLY A 98 20.89 -3.64 -6.64
CA GLY A 98 21.54 -4.07 -5.40
C GLY A 98 20.57 -4.28 -4.24
N GLY A 99 19.40 -4.84 -4.53
CA GLY A 99 18.36 -5.31 -3.59
C GLY A 99 16.94 -4.92 -4.01
N THR A 100 15.94 -5.72 -3.65
CA THR A 100 14.51 -5.46 -3.93
C THR A 100 14.09 -4.07 -3.43
N GLY A 101 14.54 -3.69 -2.23
CA GLY A 101 14.27 -2.38 -1.62
C GLY A 101 14.89 -1.17 -2.34
N LYS A 102 15.60 -1.38 -3.44
CA LYS A 102 16.14 -0.32 -4.31
C LYS A 102 15.60 -0.39 -5.73
N SER A 103 14.78 -1.40 -6.07
CA SER A 103 14.31 -1.65 -7.44
C SER A 103 13.06 -0.84 -7.82
N GLY A 104 12.44 -0.13 -6.87
CA GLY A 104 11.23 0.65 -7.08
C GLY A 104 11.35 1.65 -8.23
N SER A 105 10.44 1.57 -9.20
CA SER A 105 10.32 2.57 -10.28
C SER A 105 9.89 3.91 -9.70
N VAL A 106 8.93 3.87 -8.77
CA VAL A 106 8.61 4.97 -7.85
C VAL A 106 8.86 4.48 -6.42
N SER A 107 9.62 5.24 -5.64
CA SER A 107 9.92 4.96 -4.22
C SER A 107 9.44 6.10 -3.33
N VAL A 108 8.56 5.81 -2.38
CA VAL A 108 7.93 6.80 -1.48
C VAL A 108 8.24 6.47 -0.02
N ASP A 109 8.98 7.35 0.64
CA ASP A 109 9.37 7.22 2.04
C ASP A 109 8.95 8.42 2.92
N ALA A 110 8.01 9.24 2.44
CA ALA A 110 7.35 10.32 3.18
C ALA A 110 5.84 10.09 3.36
N ASP A 111 5.26 10.68 4.39
CA ASP A 111 3.85 10.47 4.76
C ASP A 111 2.87 11.37 3.98
N GLY A 112 1.62 10.95 3.91
CA GLY A 112 0.54 11.69 3.24
C GLY A 112 0.62 11.66 1.71
N PHE A 113 1.38 10.72 1.14
CA PHE A 113 1.46 10.55 -0.30
C PHE A 113 0.09 10.24 -0.91
N ALA A 114 -0.21 10.85 -2.06
CA ALA A 114 -1.38 10.46 -2.83
C ALA A 114 -1.06 10.34 -4.32
N ALA A 115 -1.77 9.45 -5.00
CA ALA A 115 -1.72 9.34 -6.45
C ALA A 115 -3.10 9.09 -7.04
N GLU A 116 -3.36 9.68 -8.19
CA GLU A 116 -4.65 9.61 -8.86
C GLU A 116 -4.50 9.52 -10.38
N ASN A 117 -5.22 8.57 -10.99
CA ASN A 117 -5.44 8.51 -12.45
C ASN A 117 -4.13 8.43 -13.26
N LEU A 118 -3.22 7.53 -12.88
CA LEU A 118 -1.96 7.28 -13.57
C LEU A 118 -1.54 5.80 -13.49
N THR A 119 -0.51 5.43 -14.24
CA THR A 119 0.10 4.11 -14.22
C THR A 119 1.54 4.21 -13.69
N ILE A 120 1.92 3.29 -12.80
CA ILE A 120 3.30 3.07 -12.37
C ILE A 120 3.68 1.66 -12.79
N GLU A 121 4.78 1.51 -13.53
CA GLU A 121 5.22 0.21 -14.04
C GLU A 121 6.70 -0.04 -13.78
N ASN A 122 7.03 -1.30 -13.51
CA ASN A 122 8.37 -1.84 -13.67
C ASN A 122 8.39 -2.82 -14.84
N THR A 123 9.18 -2.49 -15.85
CA THR A 123 9.23 -3.20 -17.13
C THR A 123 10.34 -4.24 -17.22
N TRP A 124 11.06 -4.53 -16.13
CA TRP A 124 12.24 -5.40 -16.15
C TRP A 124 11.99 -6.74 -16.85
N GLU A 125 10.90 -7.44 -16.52
CA GLU A 125 10.57 -8.75 -17.10
C GLU A 125 10.10 -8.70 -18.56
N LEU A 126 9.65 -7.54 -19.04
CA LEU A 126 9.34 -7.35 -20.47
C LEU A 126 10.62 -7.15 -21.30
N GLU A 127 11.71 -6.73 -20.65
CA GLU A 127 12.95 -6.34 -21.28
C GLU A 127 14.09 -7.36 -21.04
N HIS A 128 13.90 -8.33 -20.12
CA HIS A 128 14.95 -9.27 -19.69
C HIS A 128 14.40 -10.67 -19.43
N GLU A 129 15.27 -11.67 -19.55
CA GLU A 129 14.99 -13.04 -19.13
C GLU A 129 15.09 -13.18 -17.60
N ARG A 130 14.24 -14.05 -17.04
CA ARG A 130 14.26 -14.35 -15.61
C ARG A 130 15.59 -14.97 -15.21
N LEU A 131 16.09 -14.50 -14.07
CA LEU A 131 17.28 -15.02 -13.42
C LEU A 131 16.89 -16.02 -12.33
N GLU A 132 17.82 -16.92 -12.00
CA GLU A 132 17.68 -17.83 -10.85
C GLU A 132 17.50 -17.05 -9.53
N GLU A 133 18.26 -15.97 -9.36
CA GLU A 133 18.13 -15.05 -8.23
C GLU A 133 18.17 -13.58 -8.69
N GLY A 134 17.39 -12.73 -8.03
CA GLY A 134 17.44 -11.28 -8.20
C GLY A 134 16.47 -10.70 -9.25
N SER A 135 15.47 -11.47 -9.68
CA SER A 135 14.45 -11.07 -10.66
C SER A 135 13.33 -10.17 -10.10
N GLN A 136 13.29 -9.94 -8.78
CA GLN A 136 12.31 -9.06 -8.14
C GLN A 136 12.38 -7.66 -8.74
N ALA A 137 11.27 -7.06 -9.13
CA ALA A 137 11.25 -5.79 -9.87
C ALA A 137 10.04 -4.93 -9.47
N VAL A 138 10.27 -4.03 -8.51
CA VAL A 138 9.19 -3.27 -7.87
C VAL A 138 8.73 -2.10 -8.74
N ALA A 139 7.42 -2.00 -8.98
CA ALA A 139 6.80 -0.83 -9.63
C ALA A 139 6.67 0.31 -8.62
N LEU A 140 6.00 0.05 -7.49
CA LEU A 140 5.83 1.01 -6.40
C LEU A 140 6.40 0.45 -5.10
N LEU A 141 7.41 1.12 -4.55
CA LEU A 141 7.92 0.89 -3.22
C LEU A 141 7.39 1.98 -2.29
N MET A 142 6.65 1.63 -1.25
CA MET A 142 6.03 2.63 -0.38
C MET A 142 6.09 2.26 1.10
N SER A 143 6.49 3.24 1.92
CA SER A 143 6.44 3.19 3.39
C SER A 143 5.67 4.35 4.03
N SER A 144 4.97 5.15 3.20
CA SER A 144 4.13 6.29 3.60
C SER A 144 3.01 5.87 4.54
N ASP A 145 2.90 6.52 5.71
CA ASP A 145 1.64 6.53 6.45
C ASP A 145 0.64 7.46 5.75
N LYS A 146 -0.66 7.19 5.91
CA LYS A 146 -1.77 7.95 5.30
C LYS A 146 -1.72 8.02 3.77
N ALA A 147 -1.20 6.98 3.12
CA ALA A 147 -1.13 6.95 1.67
C ALA A 147 -2.51 6.71 1.04
N VAL A 148 -2.84 7.40 -0.06
CA VAL A 148 -4.08 7.18 -0.82
C VAL A 148 -3.79 7.07 -2.32
N LEU A 149 -4.12 5.94 -2.91
CA LEU A 149 -4.05 5.72 -4.35
C LEU A 149 -5.46 5.46 -4.88
N ASP A 150 -5.93 6.29 -5.81
CA ASP A 150 -7.23 6.10 -6.46
C ASP A 150 -7.09 6.05 -7.99
N ARG A 151 -7.74 5.06 -8.62
CA ARG A 151 -7.65 4.82 -10.06
C ARG A 151 -6.21 4.74 -10.57
N VAL A 152 -5.32 4.08 -9.81
CA VAL A 152 -3.92 3.86 -10.19
C VAL A 152 -3.76 2.45 -10.76
N ARG A 153 -2.91 2.32 -11.78
CA ARG A 153 -2.45 1.01 -12.29
C ARG A 153 -1.03 0.75 -11.80
N LEU A 154 -0.79 -0.40 -11.18
CA LEU A 154 0.52 -0.86 -10.75
C LEU A 154 0.89 -2.11 -11.55
N LEU A 155 1.87 -1.98 -12.45
CA LEU A 155 2.21 -3.02 -13.42
C LEU A 155 3.60 -3.56 -13.16
N GLY A 156 3.73 -4.89 -13.08
CA GLY A 156 4.99 -5.54 -12.81
C GLY A 156 4.91 -7.05 -12.96
N ALA A 157 5.81 -7.75 -12.29
CA ALA A 157 6.04 -9.17 -12.43
C ALA A 157 6.13 -9.82 -11.04
N GLN A 158 7.34 -10.17 -10.62
CA GLN A 158 7.66 -10.49 -9.24
C GLN A 158 7.80 -9.19 -8.43
N ASP A 159 7.16 -9.14 -7.26
CA ASP A 159 7.28 -8.03 -6.29
C ASP A 159 6.75 -6.67 -6.81
N THR A 160 5.65 -6.63 -7.57
CA THR A 160 5.11 -5.38 -8.18
C THR A 160 4.88 -4.24 -7.18
N LEU A 161 4.19 -4.49 -6.06
CA LEU A 161 3.87 -3.51 -5.03
C LEU A 161 4.53 -3.91 -3.71
N TYR A 162 5.48 -3.09 -3.27
CA TYR A 162 6.04 -3.18 -1.92
C TYR A 162 5.28 -2.24 -0.99
N ALA A 163 4.15 -2.70 -0.46
CA ALA A 163 3.30 -1.99 0.50
C ALA A 163 3.83 -2.22 1.93
N ASN A 164 4.78 -1.38 2.36
CA ASN A 164 5.56 -1.57 3.57
C ASN A 164 5.27 -0.55 4.68
N SER A 165 5.85 -0.79 5.85
CA SER A 165 5.89 0.15 6.97
C SER A 165 7.32 0.64 7.23
N ARG A 166 7.48 1.91 7.65
CA ARG A 166 8.81 2.49 7.92
C ARG A 166 9.52 1.84 9.12
N THR A 167 8.74 1.41 10.12
CA THR A 167 9.25 1.00 11.44
C THR A 167 9.05 -0.48 11.76
N CYS A 168 8.40 -1.24 10.87
CA CYS A 168 8.16 -2.68 11.02
C CYS A 168 9.15 -3.42 10.10
N HIS A 169 10.29 -3.84 10.65
CA HIS A 169 11.37 -4.46 9.87
C HIS A 169 12.20 -5.45 10.71
N ASP A 170 13.07 -6.22 10.06
CA ASP A 170 13.81 -7.38 10.61
C ASP A 170 14.69 -7.14 11.86
N ASN A 171 14.83 -5.89 12.34
CA ASN A 171 15.49 -5.61 13.63
C ASN A 171 14.55 -5.84 14.83
N LEU A 172 13.31 -6.25 14.56
CA LEU A 172 12.36 -6.75 15.55
C LEU A 172 12.82 -8.12 16.12
N PRO A 173 12.37 -8.50 17.33
CA PRO A 173 12.67 -9.82 17.89
C PRO A 173 12.28 -10.95 16.92
N LYS A 174 13.21 -11.88 16.67
CA LYS A 174 13.03 -12.97 15.70
C LYS A 174 12.08 -14.07 16.17
N ASP A 175 11.75 -14.08 17.46
CA ASP A 175 10.75 -14.98 18.06
C ASP A 175 9.32 -14.45 17.87
N GLY A 176 9.15 -13.32 17.17
CA GLY A 176 7.86 -12.69 16.96
C GLY A 176 7.26 -12.14 18.26
N SER A 177 8.09 -11.82 19.24
CA SER A 177 7.68 -11.04 20.40
C SER A 177 7.69 -9.54 20.08
N ALA A 178 6.81 -8.79 20.74
CA ALA A 178 6.82 -7.34 20.64
C ALA A 178 8.17 -6.76 21.16
N PRO A 179 8.63 -5.61 20.62
CA PRO A 179 9.83 -4.96 21.12
C PRO A 179 9.76 -4.64 22.61
N ALA A 180 10.89 -4.77 23.31
CA ALA A 180 10.99 -4.35 24.71
C ALA A 180 10.64 -2.85 24.87
N PRO A 181 10.06 -2.44 26.02
CA PRO A 181 9.78 -1.04 26.32
C PRO A 181 11.00 -0.14 26.07
N GLY A 182 10.82 0.94 25.32
CA GLY A 182 11.90 1.88 24.97
C GLY A 182 12.59 1.62 23.62
N ARG A 183 12.26 0.54 22.91
CA ARG A 183 12.55 0.42 21.47
C ARG A 183 11.45 1.12 20.65
N PRO A 184 11.77 1.64 19.45
CA PRO A 184 10.74 2.17 18.55
C PRO A 184 9.68 1.10 18.34
N ALA A 185 8.43 1.43 18.65
CA ALA A 185 7.31 0.56 18.32
C ALA A 185 7.22 0.42 16.80
N CYS A 186 6.88 -0.78 16.32
CA CYS A 186 6.39 -0.89 14.95
C CYS A 186 5.05 -0.13 14.89
N LEU A 187 5.04 0.89 14.05
CA LEU A 187 3.88 1.70 13.69
C LEU A 187 3.59 1.38 12.22
N ALA A 188 2.57 0.56 12.02
CA ALA A 188 2.17 0.16 10.68
C ALA A 188 1.76 1.40 9.88
N SER A 189 2.39 1.60 8.73
CA SER A 189 2.02 2.66 7.79
C SER A 189 0.67 2.31 7.19
N ARG A 190 -0.29 3.23 7.28
CA ARG A 190 -1.64 3.02 6.76
C ARG A 190 -1.76 3.43 5.31
N GLN A 191 -2.30 2.54 4.49
CA GLN A 191 -2.33 2.72 3.04
C GLN A 191 -3.71 2.34 2.50
N TYR A 192 -4.29 3.18 1.65
CA TYR A 192 -5.58 2.96 1.02
C TYR A 192 -5.47 2.96 -0.49
N PHE A 193 -5.86 1.85 -1.12
CA PHE A 193 -5.92 1.67 -2.56
C PHE A 193 -7.39 1.52 -2.97
N HIS A 194 -7.88 2.38 -3.83
CA HIS A 194 -9.29 2.41 -4.25
C HIS A 194 -9.40 2.41 -5.77
N ASP A 195 -10.29 1.59 -6.34
CA ASP A 195 -10.47 1.45 -7.79
C ASP A 195 -9.14 1.24 -8.56
N CYS A 196 -8.17 0.58 -7.94
CA CYS A 196 -6.85 0.35 -8.53
C CYS A 196 -6.80 -0.97 -9.32
N TYR A 197 -5.84 -1.05 -10.24
CA TYR A 197 -5.50 -2.29 -10.94
C TYR A 197 -4.05 -2.66 -10.59
N ILE A 198 -3.81 -3.88 -10.16
CA ILE A 198 -2.49 -4.35 -9.74
C ILE A 198 -2.22 -5.69 -10.41
N GLU A 199 -1.11 -5.80 -11.15
CA GLU A 199 -0.74 -7.06 -11.81
C GLU A 199 0.65 -7.58 -11.47
N GLY A 200 0.81 -8.90 -11.51
CA GLY A 200 2.08 -9.57 -11.30
C GLY A 200 1.91 -11.08 -11.19
N HIS A 201 2.94 -11.78 -10.72
CA HIS A 201 2.89 -13.23 -10.50
C HIS A 201 3.34 -13.65 -9.09
N VAL A 202 4.61 -13.53 -8.75
CA VAL A 202 5.16 -14.04 -7.49
C VAL A 202 5.23 -12.89 -6.51
N ASP A 203 4.54 -13.04 -5.38
CA ASP A 203 4.53 -12.11 -4.25
C ASP A 203 4.24 -10.67 -4.68
N TYR A 204 3.35 -10.48 -5.65
CA TYR A 204 3.25 -9.18 -6.33
C TYR A 204 2.63 -8.07 -5.47
N ILE A 205 2.06 -8.41 -4.31
CA ILE A 205 1.74 -7.47 -3.22
C ILE A 205 2.41 -7.98 -1.94
N PHE A 206 3.41 -7.27 -1.43
CA PHE A 206 4.22 -7.73 -0.29
C PHE A 206 4.70 -6.59 0.60
N GLY A 207 5.09 -6.95 1.84
CA GLY A 207 5.50 -6.01 2.88
C GLY A 207 4.59 -6.01 4.11
N ASP A 208 4.75 -4.96 4.93
CA ASP A 208 4.21 -4.91 6.29
C ASP A 208 3.30 -3.70 6.59
N ALA A 209 2.70 -3.11 5.56
CA ALA A 209 1.72 -2.03 5.76
C ALA A 209 0.43 -2.53 6.43
N LYS A 210 -0.32 -1.59 7.02
CA LYS A 210 -1.77 -1.75 7.21
C LYS A 210 -2.45 -1.24 5.95
N ALA A 211 -2.67 -2.13 4.98
CA ALA A 211 -3.18 -1.75 3.67
C ALA A 211 -4.61 -2.25 3.44
N VAL A 212 -5.48 -1.33 3.02
CA VAL A 212 -6.83 -1.65 2.54
C VAL A 212 -6.88 -1.44 1.03
N PHE A 213 -7.28 -2.48 0.32
CA PHE A 213 -7.56 -2.48 -1.11
C PHE A 213 -9.07 -2.59 -1.28
N ASP A 214 -9.71 -1.59 -1.87
CA ASP A 214 -11.16 -1.49 -1.98
C ASP A 214 -11.55 -1.32 -3.46
N HIS A 215 -12.44 -2.17 -3.96
CA HIS A 215 -12.85 -2.19 -5.37
C HIS A 215 -11.68 -2.31 -6.37
N CYS A 216 -10.58 -2.95 -5.94
CA CYS A 216 -9.40 -3.14 -6.78
C CYS A 216 -9.50 -4.40 -7.64
N GLU A 217 -8.81 -4.41 -8.77
CA GLU A 217 -8.58 -5.61 -9.58
C GLU A 217 -7.15 -6.11 -9.36
N LEU A 218 -7.04 -7.38 -8.99
CA LEU A 218 -5.80 -8.11 -8.77
C LEU A 218 -5.62 -9.08 -9.93
N HIS A 219 -4.76 -8.73 -10.88
CA HIS A 219 -4.60 -9.46 -12.13
C HIS A 219 -3.34 -10.32 -12.16
N SER A 220 -3.52 -11.63 -12.20
CA SER A 220 -2.41 -12.58 -12.29
C SER A 220 -1.85 -12.66 -13.72
N ARG A 221 -0.55 -12.41 -13.87
CA ARG A 221 0.21 -12.64 -15.12
C ARG A 221 0.64 -14.09 -15.23
N HIS A 222 0.87 -14.55 -16.47
CA HIS A 222 1.32 -15.92 -16.75
C HIS A 222 2.64 -16.27 -16.03
N HIS A 223 2.57 -17.27 -15.16
CA HIS A 223 3.71 -17.87 -14.47
C HIS A 223 3.31 -19.27 -13.99
N ASN A 224 4.24 -20.23 -13.91
CA ASN A 224 3.94 -21.59 -13.43
C ASN A 224 3.36 -21.59 -12.01
N THR A 225 3.82 -20.64 -11.20
CA THR A 225 3.36 -20.41 -9.83
C THR A 225 3.04 -18.93 -9.60
N VAL A 226 1.83 -18.63 -9.16
CA VAL A 226 1.39 -17.26 -8.83
C VAL A 226 1.05 -17.20 -7.34
N MET A 227 1.56 -16.17 -6.67
CA MET A 227 1.24 -15.82 -5.29
C MET A 227 0.83 -14.36 -5.24
N LEU A 228 -0.45 -14.10 -4.93
CA LEU A 228 -0.96 -12.74 -4.92
C LEU A 228 -0.30 -11.90 -3.83
N THR A 229 -0.16 -12.48 -2.63
CA THR A 229 0.33 -11.75 -1.45
C THR A 229 1.48 -12.44 -0.73
N ALA A 230 2.38 -11.63 -0.16
CA ALA A 230 3.41 -12.07 0.78
C ALA A 230 3.55 -11.07 1.94
N GLN A 231 2.53 -11.03 2.80
CA GLN A 231 2.45 -10.09 3.92
C GLN A 231 3.44 -10.49 5.04
N SER A 232 4.08 -9.50 5.68
CA SER A 232 5.23 -9.72 6.59
C SER A 232 5.05 -9.30 8.04
N LYS A 233 3.84 -9.39 8.60
CA LYS A 233 3.59 -9.11 10.02
C LYS A 233 4.47 -9.98 10.92
N HIS A 234 5.18 -9.33 11.84
CA HIS A 234 6.24 -9.96 12.63
C HIS A 234 5.77 -10.55 13.96
N PHE A 235 4.79 -9.94 14.62
CA PHE A 235 4.33 -10.34 15.96
C PHE A 235 2.81 -10.16 16.13
N PRO A 236 2.14 -10.87 17.05
CA PRO A 236 0.67 -10.90 17.10
C PRO A 236 0.01 -9.53 17.31
N GLU A 237 0.61 -8.69 18.17
CA GLU A 237 0.08 -7.38 18.59
C GLU A 237 0.29 -6.27 17.56
N GLU A 238 1.05 -6.55 16.50
CA GLU A 238 1.29 -5.60 15.42
C GLU A 238 -0.01 -5.29 14.66
N ASP A 239 -0.30 -4.01 14.42
CA ASP A 239 -1.52 -3.57 13.72
C ASP A 239 -1.32 -3.43 12.20
N SER A 240 -0.55 -4.34 11.59
CA SER A 240 -0.38 -4.46 10.14
C SER A 240 -1.22 -5.59 9.56
N GLY A 241 -1.39 -5.60 8.24
CA GLY A 241 -2.18 -6.60 7.52
C GLY A 241 -2.73 -6.07 6.22
N TYR A 242 -3.08 -6.99 5.31
CA TYR A 242 -3.69 -6.67 4.03
C TYR A 242 -5.17 -7.05 4.01
N TYR A 243 -6.01 -6.09 3.65
CA TYR A 243 -7.46 -6.24 3.66
C TYR A 243 -8.00 -5.89 2.28
N PHE A 244 -8.48 -6.90 1.56
CA PHE A 244 -9.06 -6.77 0.22
C PHE A 244 -10.58 -6.80 0.36
N LEU A 245 -11.22 -5.67 0.09
CA LEU A 245 -12.66 -5.47 0.19
C LEU A 245 -13.23 -5.28 -1.21
N HIS A 246 -14.29 -6.00 -1.56
CA HIS A 246 -15.02 -5.79 -2.82
C HIS A 246 -14.13 -5.86 -4.08
N CYS A 247 -13.05 -6.63 -4.01
CA CYS A 247 -12.06 -6.73 -5.06
C CYS A 247 -12.46 -7.76 -6.12
N ARG A 248 -11.78 -7.74 -7.26
CA ARG A 248 -11.79 -8.83 -8.23
C ARG A 248 -10.42 -9.48 -8.35
N ILE A 249 -10.38 -10.79 -8.45
CA ILE A 249 -9.18 -11.57 -8.78
C ILE A 249 -9.36 -12.12 -10.18
N THR A 250 -8.54 -11.63 -11.10
CA THR A 250 -8.59 -11.97 -12.52
C THR A 250 -7.24 -12.53 -12.98
N GLY A 251 -7.22 -13.15 -14.16
CA GLY A 251 -6.01 -13.70 -14.76
C GLY A 251 -6.36 -14.64 -15.91
N GLN A 252 -5.45 -14.81 -16.87
CA GLN A 252 -5.67 -15.67 -18.04
C GLN A 252 -4.60 -16.78 -18.14
N ASP A 253 -5.01 -18.03 -18.36
CA ASP A 253 -4.15 -19.18 -18.71
C ASP A 253 -2.90 -19.34 -17.81
N VAL A 254 -3.10 -19.14 -16.52
CA VAL A 254 -2.07 -19.06 -15.47
C VAL A 254 -1.68 -20.40 -14.86
N GLY A 255 -0.60 -21.00 -15.37
CA GLY A 255 0.29 -21.93 -14.65
C GLY A 255 -0.33 -23.17 -13.98
N GLU A 256 0.48 -23.86 -13.19
CA GLU A 256 0.06 -25.07 -12.45
C GLU A 256 -0.53 -24.71 -11.08
N LYS A 257 -0.08 -23.61 -10.46
CA LYS A 257 -0.47 -23.25 -9.08
C LYS A 257 -0.68 -21.74 -8.90
N VAL A 258 -1.89 -21.36 -8.54
CA VAL A 258 -2.23 -19.99 -8.11
C VAL A 258 -2.71 -20.03 -6.67
N VAL A 259 -2.17 -19.16 -5.81
CA VAL A 259 -2.59 -19.03 -4.41
C VAL A 259 -2.75 -17.56 -4.03
N LEU A 260 -3.66 -17.29 -3.10
CA LEU A 260 -3.96 -15.97 -2.55
C LEU A 260 -2.79 -15.37 -1.78
N GLY A 261 -1.88 -16.21 -1.27
CA GLY A 261 -0.63 -15.74 -0.69
C GLY A 261 0.17 -16.79 0.05
N ARG A 262 1.26 -16.33 0.65
CA ARG A 262 2.14 -17.10 1.53
C ARG A 262 2.80 -16.24 2.62
N PRO A 263 3.11 -16.79 3.80
CA PRO A 263 3.53 -15.98 4.94
C PRO A 263 5.01 -15.62 4.91
N TRP A 264 5.31 -14.40 4.46
CA TRP A 264 6.69 -13.92 4.44
C TRP A 264 7.28 -13.77 5.85
N ARG A 265 6.44 -13.54 6.87
CA ARG A 265 6.79 -13.59 8.30
C ARG A 265 5.69 -14.31 9.11
N ASP A 266 5.99 -14.59 10.38
CA ASP A 266 5.28 -15.60 11.19
C ASP A 266 3.80 -15.28 11.43
N TYR A 267 3.42 -14.01 11.57
CA TYR A 267 2.05 -13.58 11.89
C TYR A 267 1.33 -12.94 10.70
N SER A 268 1.76 -13.33 9.48
CA SER A 268 1.23 -12.83 8.22
C SER A 268 -0.30 -12.75 8.25
N THR A 269 -0.86 -11.58 7.97
CA THR A 269 -2.30 -11.31 8.10
C THR A 269 -2.87 -10.80 6.79
N VAL A 270 -3.83 -11.55 6.23
CA VAL A 270 -4.49 -11.23 4.95
C VAL A 270 -5.97 -11.59 5.04
N LEU A 271 -6.85 -10.69 4.60
CA LEU A 271 -8.30 -10.93 4.51
C LEU A 271 -8.79 -10.59 3.10
N PHE A 272 -9.52 -11.50 2.48
CA PHE A 272 -10.38 -11.24 1.33
C PHE A 272 -11.84 -11.24 1.78
N TYR A 273 -12.54 -10.14 1.54
CA TYR A 273 -13.94 -9.94 1.93
C TYR A 273 -14.76 -9.51 0.71
N ASP A 274 -15.80 -10.29 0.40
CA ASP A 274 -16.73 -10.01 -0.70
C ASP A 274 -15.99 -9.82 -2.05
N THR A 275 -15.06 -10.73 -2.33
CA THR A 275 -14.19 -10.69 -3.51
C THR A 275 -14.75 -11.59 -4.61
N ASP A 276 -14.80 -11.10 -5.84
CA ASP A 276 -15.09 -11.92 -7.02
C ASP A 276 -13.81 -12.63 -7.48
N VAL A 277 -13.81 -13.96 -7.48
CA VAL A 277 -12.65 -14.79 -7.81
C VAL A 277 -12.91 -15.48 -9.15
N GLU A 278 -12.63 -14.76 -10.24
CA GLU A 278 -12.83 -15.23 -11.60
C GLU A 278 -11.79 -16.28 -12.02
N GLN A 279 -10.56 -16.14 -11.51
CA GLN A 279 -9.44 -17.04 -11.77
C GLN A 279 -9.54 -18.32 -10.93
N LYS A 280 -9.14 -19.46 -11.49
CA LYS A 280 -8.99 -20.69 -10.72
C LYS A 280 -7.88 -20.55 -9.67
N ILE A 281 -8.23 -20.76 -8.41
CA ILE A 281 -7.28 -20.85 -7.29
C ILE A 281 -6.97 -22.33 -7.01
N ALA A 282 -5.74 -22.64 -6.61
CA ALA A 282 -5.38 -23.97 -6.15
C ALA A 282 -6.26 -24.39 -4.95
N ALA A 283 -6.54 -25.69 -4.79
CA ALA A 283 -7.40 -26.17 -3.71
C ALA A 283 -6.88 -25.78 -2.31
N ASP A 284 -5.56 -25.68 -2.13
CA ASP A 284 -4.96 -25.19 -0.89
C ASP A 284 -5.36 -23.72 -0.59
N GLY A 285 -5.54 -22.92 -1.64
CA GLY A 285 -5.77 -21.47 -1.65
C GLY A 285 -4.65 -20.60 -1.10
N TRP A 286 -3.87 -21.10 -0.16
CA TRP A 286 -2.70 -20.47 0.44
C TRP A 286 -1.50 -21.41 0.33
N SER A 287 -0.28 -20.87 0.37
CA SER A 287 0.94 -21.69 0.36
C SER A 287 1.73 -21.53 1.65
N GLU A 288 2.42 -22.59 2.05
CA GLU A 288 3.32 -22.60 3.20
C GLU A 288 4.62 -21.82 2.93
N TRP A 289 5.22 -21.31 3.99
CA TRP A 289 6.59 -20.81 4.07
C TRP A 289 7.21 -21.25 5.40
N SER A 290 7.96 -22.35 5.38
CA SER A 290 8.74 -22.82 6.55
C SER A 290 7.93 -23.00 7.85
N GLY A 291 6.67 -23.43 7.75
CA GLY A 291 5.81 -23.74 8.90
C GLY A 291 5.19 -22.51 9.57
N ARG A 292 5.03 -21.41 8.85
CA ARG A 292 4.51 -20.12 9.34
C ARG A 292 2.99 -20.01 9.22
N LEU A 293 2.33 -20.87 8.43
CA LEU A 293 0.87 -20.87 8.35
C LEU A 293 0.21 -21.07 9.72
N LYS A 294 0.85 -21.80 10.64
CA LYS A 294 0.36 -22.07 12.00
C LYS A 294 0.01 -20.81 12.82
N THR A 295 0.69 -19.70 12.57
CA THR A 295 0.53 -18.42 13.29
C THR A 295 -0.05 -17.33 12.40
N SER A 296 -0.24 -17.62 11.10
CA SER A 296 -0.78 -16.68 10.13
C SER A 296 -2.30 -16.54 10.28
N ASN A 297 -2.80 -15.35 9.98
CA ASN A 297 -4.23 -15.03 9.98
C ASN A 297 -4.69 -14.73 8.55
N TYR A 298 -4.94 -15.78 7.78
CA TYR A 298 -5.47 -15.67 6.42
C TYR A 298 -6.97 -15.88 6.45
N ARG A 299 -7.76 -15.11 5.73
CA ARG A 299 -9.22 -15.26 5.81
C ARG A 299 -9.83 -14.96 4.46
N GLU A 300 -10.85 -15.73 4.13
CA GLU A 300 -11.75 -15.47 3.01
C GLU A 300 -13.16 -15.46 3.59
N TYR A 301 -13.96 -14.45 3.26
CA TYR A 301 -15.34 -14.37 3.70
C TYR A 301 -16.21 -13.73 2.62
N LYS A 302 -17.37 -14.35 2.34
CA LYS A 302 -18.31 -13.93 1.29
C LYS A 302 -17.73 -13.82 -0.12
N SER A 303 -16.51 -14.30 -0.35
CA SER A 303 -15.95 -14.37 -1.70
C SER A 303 -16.78 -15.32 -2.56
N HIS A 304 -16.89 -15.00 -3.84
CA HIS A 304 -17.71 -15.73 -4.81
C HIS A 304 -16.96 -15.92 -6.13
N GLY A 305 -17.57 -16.63 -7.07
CA GLY A 305 -16.96 -16.94 -8.37
C GLY A 305 -16.31 -18.32 -8.43
N PRO A 306 -15.89 -18.76 -9.64
CA PRO A 306 -15.39 -20.12 -9.88
C PRO A 306 -14.11 -20.46 -9.11
N GLY A 307 -13.30 -19.46 -8.76
CA GLY A 307 -12.06 -19.64 -8.01
C GLY A 307 -12.23 -19.99 -6.54
N VAL A 308 -13.43 -19.83 -5.97
CA VAL A 308 -13.67 -20.14 -4.55
C VAL A 308 -13.61 -21.65 -4.28
N ASN A 309 -13.89 -22.51 -5.28
CA ASN A 309 -13.70 -23.97 -5.27
C ASN A 309 -14.16 -24.63 -3.95
N ASP A 310 -15.47 -24.57 -3.68
CA ASP A 310 -16.15 -25.11 -2.49
C ASP A 310 -15.68 -24.55 -1.13
N GLY A 311 -14.84 -23.51 -1.12
CA GLY A 311 -14.40 -22.80 0.10
C GLY A 311 -13.45 -23.60 1.00
N HIS A 312 -13.04 -24.80 0.58
CA HIS A 312 -12.03 -25.57 1.30
C HIS A 312 -10.63 -24.98 1.04
N ARG A 313 -9.88 -24.80 2.12
CA ARG A 313 -8.54 -24.19 2.11
C ARG A 313 -7.63 -24.98 3.04
N ILE A 314 -6.32 -24.90 2.81
CA ILE A 314 -5.30 -25.50 3.68
C ILE A 314 -5.35 -24.96 5.11
N VAL A 315 -5.91 -23.77 5.27
CA VAL A 315 -6.11 -23.09 6.53
C VAL A 315 -7.60 -22.82 6.74
N THR A 316 -8.11 -23.15 7.93
CA THR A 316 -9.51 -22.94 8.32
C THR A 316 -9.60 -21.92 9.44
N TYR A 317 -10.60 -21.04 9.38
CA TYR A 317 -10.75 -19.95 10.33
C TYR A 317 -12.19 -19.88 10.84
N PRO A 318 -12.41 -19.39 12.07
CA PRO A 318 -13.76 -19.14 12.54
C PRO A 318 -14.46 -18.09 11.66
N PRO A 319 -15.79 -18.15 11.51
CA PRO A 319 -16.55 -17.09 10.87
C PRO A 319 -16.31 -15.74 11.54
N LEU A 320 -16.37 -14.66 10.76
CA LEU A 320 -16.34 -13.31 11.31
C LEU A 320 -17.57 -13.08 12.21
N SER A 321 -17.34 -12.48 13.37
CA SER A 321 -18.43 -11.94 14.18
C SER A 321 -19.11 -10.77 13.45
N SER A 322 -20.37 -10.50 13.77
CA SER A 322 -21.08 -9.34 13.20
C SER A 322 -20.42 -8.00 13.56
N ALA A 323 -19.61 -7.95 14.62
CA ALA A 323 -18.85 -6.75 14.98
C ALA A 323 -17.59 -6.58 14.12
N GLU A 324 -16.84 -7.66 13.89
CA GLU A 324 -15.70 -7.67 12.95
C GLU A 324 -16.19 -7.27 11.55
N GLU A 325 -17.27 -7.90 11.07
CA GLU A 325 -17.82 -7.64 9.74
C GLU A 325 -18.24 -6.17 9.57
N LYS A 326 -18.90 -5.56 10.56
CA LYS A 326 -19.25 -4.12 10.54
C LYS A 326 -18.03 -3.20 10.52
N SER A 327 -16.88 -3.67 10.99
CA SER A 327 -15.64 -2.88 10.99
C SER A 327 -14.85 -2.99 9.69
N LEU A 328 -15.24 -3.89 8.77
CA LEU A 328 -14.63 -4.05 7.45
C LEU A 328 -15.05 -2.94 6.48
N SER A 329 -14.55 -1.75 6.75
CA SER A 329 -14.58 -0.61 5.85
C SER A 329 -13.23 0.10 5.91
N PRO A 330 -12.85 0.89 4.90
CA PRO A 330 -11.60 1.65 4.92
C PRO A 330 -11.47 2.49 6.19
N SER A 331 -12.52 3.24 6.56
CA SER A 331 -12.54 4.08 7.76
C SER A 331 -12.59 3.28 9.07
N GLY A 332 -13.01 2.01 9.05
CA GLY A 332 -13.01 1.14 10.22
C GLY A 332 -11.63 0.52 10.46
N LEU A 333 -11.04 -0.04 9.41
CA LEU A 333 -9.74 -0.73 9.43
C LEU A 333 -8.58 0.25 9.61
N LEU A 334 -8.58 1.40 8.92
CA LEU A 334 -7.49 2.37 8.95
C LEU A 334 -7.65 3.45 10.04
N ARG A 335 -8.67 3.31 10.89
CA ARG A 335 -8.97 4.28 11.95
C ARG A 335 -7.81 4.43 12.93
N ALA A 336 -7.46 5.66 13.22
CA ALA A 336 -6.62 6.02 14.37
C ALA A 336 -7.16 7.29 15.04
N PRO A 337 -6.67 7.68 16.23
CA PRO A 337 -7.11 8.88 16.94
C PRO A 337 -6.81 10.22 16.23
N ASP A 338 -6.10 10.18 15.10
CA ASP A 338 -5.64 11.36 14.37
C ASP A 338 -6.64 11.91 13.35
N GLY A 339 -7.82 11.30 13.23
CA GLY A 339 -8.91 11.80 12.41
C GLY A 339 -8.67 11.71 10.90
N TRP A 340 -7.68 10.92 10.45
CA TRP A 340 -7.47 10.71 9.02
C TRP A 340 -8.66 9.98 8.38
N ASP A 341 -9.20 10.56 7.30
CA ASP A 341 -10.29 9.98 6.51
C ASP A 341 -9.82 9.70 5.08
N PRO A 342 -9.46 8.44 4.77
CA PRO A 342 -8.98 8.07 3.44
C PRO A 342 -10.05 8.20 2.35
N VAL A 343 -11.33 8.01 2.68
CA VAL A 343 -12.45 8.10 1.73
C VAL A 343 -12.69 9.56 1.33
N ALA A 344 -12.60 10.48 2.30
CA ALA A 344 -12.64 11.91 1.99
C ALA A 344 -11.46 12.35 1.12
N THR A 345 -10.27 11.76 1.30
CA THR A 345 -9.11 12.03 0.44
C THR A 345 -9.37 11.58 -1.01
N VAL A 346 -9.93 10.39 -1.25
CA VAL A 346 -10.34 9.94 -2.59
C VAL A 346 -11.32 10.92 -3.24
N ALA A 347 -12.37 11.33 -2.52
CA ALA A 347 -13.35 12.28 -3.03
C ALA A 347 -12.74 13.65 -3.41
N ARG A 348 -11.64 14.05 -2.73
CA ARG A 348 -10.88 15.25 -3.04
C ARG A 348 -9.99 15.07 -4.28
N LEU A 349 -9.25 13.96 -4.38
CA LEU A 349 -8.37 13.65 -5.50
C LEU A 349 -9.11 13.65 -6.84
N ARG A 350 -10.29 13.02 -6.89
CA ARG A 350 -11.15 12.99 -8.09
C ARG A 350 -11.57 14.37 -8.59
N LYS A 351 -11.58 15.39 -7.74
CA LYS A 351 -11.87 16.78 -8.14
C LYS A 351 -10.67 17.47 -8.81
N LEU A 352 -9.45 16.96 -8.59
CA LEU A 352 -8.23 17.52 -9.18
C LEU A 352 -7.98 17.03 -10.61
N VAL A 353 -8.49 15.85 -10.97
CA VAL A 353 -8.42 15.32 -12.35
C VAL A 353 -9.34 16.07 -13.31
N ARG A 354 -10.47 16.58 -12.80
CA ARG A 354 -11.50 17.27 -13.58
C ARG A 354 -11.04 18.60 -14.16
#